data_AF-A0A800ILD9-F1
#
_entry.id   AF-A0A800ILD9-F1
#
_cell.length_a   1.000
_cell.length_b   1.000
_cell.length_c   1.000
_cell.angle_alpha   90.00
_cell.angle_beta   90.00
_cell.angle_gamma   90.00
#
_symmetry.space_group_name_H-M   'P 1'
#
loop_
_entity.id
_entity.type
_entity.pdbx_description
1 polymer ?
#
loop_
_entity_poly.entity_id
_entity_poly.type
_entity_poly.pdbx_seq_one_letter_code
_entity_poly.pdbx_strand_id
1 'polypeptide(L)'
;MLDSILRMLGLFSETDHLIFKSPFSLWIFLGVAVVVVCLIVIFYQQTTAPVSTKMRSLFIGLKILPILLIIFCLLEPVAVTSEVTPQQGFLLVLFDDSKSMRIQGSSEGASRIDEVKKQFQDHSILKAFGDRFKVRTFHFAEDIERIADISTLDAEGNATDIATALDQVATKFRDMPLAGIVLVSDGADNANWGSDELANVTAYLKSQKIPVYTVGVGEEQVTRDIEVLKVATSKTVTTGSVTDLFVTIRSFGYAGRTVNLKIKEGARIIRTEQVRLGQDGDTQRIKLSLSPDSPGIFEYIAEIETVATEMIEENNQRRFLVDNRSKTARILYVEGYPRKEFKFIRRALEDDAQVHLVSMVRISPDGRLYRQGIQGADTRLRKKSYLPMTPLFWEILRHPGLPLSN
;
A
#
# COMPACT_ATOMS: atom_id res chain seq x y z
N MET A 1 -6.46 55.68 -21.24
CA MET A 1 -5.74 56.89 -21.70
C MET A 1 -4.62 57.26 -20.74
N LEU A 2 -4.88 57.39 -19.43
CA LEU A 2 -3.84 57.66 -18.43
C LEU A 2 -2.78 56.55 -18.35
N ASP A 3 -3.21 55.28 -18.38
CA ASP A 3 -2.30 54.13 -18.42
C ASP A 3 -1.37 54.16 -19.65
N SER A 4 -1.88 54.58 -20.81
CA SER A 4 -1.11 54.69 -22.05
C SER A 4 -0.03 55.78 -21.98
N ILE A 5 -0.31 56.90 -21.30
CA ILE A 5 0.66 57.98 -21.08
C ILE A 5 1.74 57.52 -20.08
N LEU A 6 1.34 56.84 -19.01
CA LEU A 6 2.28 56.31 -18.00
C LEU A 6 3.18 55.21 -18.60
N ARG A 7 2.66 54.39 -19.53
CA ARG A 7 3.45 53.43 -20.31
C ARG A 7 4.43 54.13 -21.25
N MET A 8 4.01 55.19 -21.94
CA MET A 8 4.89 55.96 -22.84
C MET A 8 6.03 56.65 -22.08
N LEU A 9 5.81 57.04 -20.82
CA LEU A 9 6.81 57.62 -19.93
C LEU A 9 7.71 56.57 -19.24
N GLY A 10 7.52 55.27 -19.51
CA GLY A 10 8.31 54.18 -18.93
C GLY A 10 8.03 53.90 -17.45
N LEU A 11 6.93 54.42 -16.90
CA LEU A 11 6.58 54.26 -15.49
C LEU A 11 5.76 52.99 -15.23
N PHE A 12 5.05 52.46 -16.24
CA PHE A 12 4.13 51.30 -16.16
C PHE A 12 4.54 50.21 -17.16
N SER A 13 4.44 48.94 -16.75
CA SER A 13 4.53 47.76 -17.63
C SER A 13 3.19 47.46 -18.33
N GLU A 14 3.15 46.47 -19.23
CA GLU A 14 1.93 46.11 -19.96
C GLU A 14 0.77 45.62 -19.08
N THR A 15 1.07 45.02 -17.93
CA THR A 15 0.07 44.50 -16.98
C THR A 15 -0.38 45.53 -15.95
N ASP A 16 0.35 46.64 -15.84
CA ASP A 16 0.07 47.66 -14.84
C ASP A 16 -1.09 48.54 -15.30
N HIS A 17 -1.96 48.84 -14.36
CA HIS A 17 -3.11 49.71 -14.56
C HIS A 17 -3.35 50.56 -13.31
N LEU A 18 -3.81 51.78 -13.54
CA LEU A 18 -4.11 52.72 -12.47
C LEU A 18 -5.56 52.54 -12.02
N ILE A 19 -5.76 52.34 -10.72
CA ILE A 19 -7.08 52.31 -10.11
C ILE A 19 -7.19 53.46 -9.11
N PHE A 20 -8.33 54.14 -9.11
CA PHE A 20 -8.68 55.14 -8.10
C PHE A 20 -9.44 54.45 -6.98
N LYS A 21 -8.88 54.45 -5.75
CA LYS A 21 -9.49 53.77 -4.59
C LYS A 21 -10.50 54.62 -3.81
N SER A 22 -10.85 55.80 -4.32
CA SER A 22 -11.74 56.71 -3.63
C SER A 22 -13.10 56.06 -3.30
N PRO A 23 -13.62 56.25 -2.06
CA PRO A 23 -14.94 55.74 -1.68
C PRO A 23 -16.09 56.50 -2.36
N PHE A 24 -15.81 57.62 -3.02
CA PHE A 24 -16.82 58.44 -3.72
C PHE A 24 -16.74 58.25 -5.23
N SER A 25 -17.87 58.45 -5.91
CA SER A 25 -17.94 58.38 -7.37
C SER A 25 -17.07 59.44 -8.04
N LEU A 26 -16.36 59.05 -9.11
CA LEU A 26 -15.55 59.96 -9.94
C LEU A 26 -16.33 61.18 -10.44
N TRP A 27 -17.65 61.03 -10.65
CA TRP A 27 -18.53 62.12 -11.09
C TRP A 27 -18.64 63.25 -10.05
N ILE A 28 -18.53 62.94 -8.76
CA ILE A 28 -18.57 63.94 -7.69
C ILE A 28 -17.31 64.81 -7.76
N PHE A 29 -16.13 64.20 -7.90
CA PHE A 29 -14.87 64.92 -8.05
C PHE A 29 -14.83 65.75 -9.33
N LEU A 30 -15.37 65.23 -10.44
CA LEU A 30 -15.51 65.99 -11.68
C LEU A 30 -16.43 67.20 -11.49
N GLY A 31 -17.57 67.03 -10.82
CA GLY A 31 -18.49 68.11 -10.50
C GLY A 31 -17.84 69.20 -9.64
N VAL A 32 -17.13 68.81 -8.57
CA VAL A 32 -16.39 69.75 -7.71
C VAL A 32 -15.29 70.47 -8.49
N ALA A 33 -14.52 69.76 -9.32
CA ALA A 33 -13.49 70.36 -10.16
C ALA A 33 -14.06 71.43 -11.09
N VAL A 34 -15.18 71.15 -11.77
CA VAL A 34 -15.85 72.11 -12.67
C VAL A 34 -16.34 73.33 -11.89
N VAL A 35 -17.00 73.15 -10.75
CA VAL A 35 -17.50 74.27 -9.93
C VAL A 35 -16.35 75.16 -9.48
N VAL A 36 -15.26 74.58 -8.97
CA VAL A 36 -14.11 75.35 -8.47
C VAL A 36 -13.41 76.09 -9.61
N VAL A 37 -13.22 75.44 -10.77
CA VAL A 37 -12.66 76.09 -11.97
C VAL A 37 -13.53 77.25 -12.44
N CYS A 38 -14.85 77.06 -12.53
CA CYS A 38 -15.79 78.11 -12.92
C CYS A 38 -15.75 79.30 -11.95
N LEU A 39 -15.72 79.06 -10.65
CA LEU A 39 -15.62 80.12 -9.64
C LEU A 39 -14.31 80.90 -9.80
N ILE A 40 -13.17 80.21 -9.96
CA ILE A 40 -11.87 80.87 -10.17
C ILE A 40 -11.91 81.75 -11.41
N VAL A 41 -12.43 81.23 -12.53
CA VAL A 41 -12.54 81.97 -13.79
C VAL A 41 -13.45 83.19 -13.62
N ILE A 42 -14.62 83.07 -13.01
CA ILE A 42 -15.57 84.18 -12.81
C ILE A 42 -14.96 85.26 -11.91
N PHE A 43 -14.41 84.90 -10.74
CA PHE A 43 -13.80 85.87 -9.83
C PHE A 43 -12.58 86.55 -10.44
N TYR A 44 -11.76 85.81 -11.19
CA TYR A 44 -10.62 86.39 -11.89
C TYR A 44 -11.00 87.21 -13.12
N GLN A 45 -12.16 86.95 -13.74
CA GLN A 45 -12.73 87.77 -14.81
C GLN A 45 -13.25 89.12 -14.31
N GLN A 46 -13.70 89.19 -13.05
CA GLN A 46 -14.17 90.42 -12.40
C GLN A 46 -13.05 91.28 -11.78
N THR A 47 -11.80 90.78 -11.76
CA THR A 47 -10.66 91.54 -11.24
C THR A 47 -10.28 92.69 -12.19
N THR A 48 -10.19 93.92 -11.68
CA THR A 48 -9.95 95.17 -12.45
C THR A 48 -8.48 95.52 -12.69
N ALA A 49 -7.55 94.59 -12.43
CA ALA A 49 -6.12 94.83 -12.64
C ALA A 49 -5.79 94.90 -14.14
N PRO A 50 -5.03 95.92 -14.61
CA PRO A 50 -4.67 96.09 -16.01
C PRO A 50 -3.54 95.12 -16.40
N VAL A 51 -3.89 93.87 -16.68
CA VAL A 51 -2.96 92.81 -17.06
C VAL A 51 -3.31 92.32 -18.47
N SER A 52 -2.30 92.04 -19.30
CA SER A 52 -2.51 91.50 -20.65
C SER A 52 -3.27 90.16 -20.60
N THR A 53 -4.08 89.89 -21.63
CA THR A 53 -4.93 88.68 -21.70
C THR A 53 -4.12 87.38 -21.56
N LYS A 54 -2.89 87.34 -22.08
CA LYS A 54 -1.97 86.19 -21.98
C LYS A 54 -1.45 85.96 -20.56
N MET A 55 -1.08 87.03 -19.84
CA MET A 55 -0.66 86.91 -18.44
C MET A 55 -1.83 86.53 -17.53
N ARG A 56 -3.04 87.03 -17.83
CA ARG A 56 -4.26 86.68 -17.10
C ARG A 56 -4.57 85.19 -17.23
N SER A 57 -4.53 84.63 -18.44
CA SER A 57 -4.72 83.18 -18.64
C SER A 57 -3.63 82.36 -17.94
N LEU A 58 -2.38 82.85 -17.93
CA LEU A 58 -1.29 82.19 -17.22
C LEU A 58 -1.54 82.14 -15.70
N PHE A 59 -1.94 83.24 -15.07
CA PHE A 59 -2.21 83.26 -13.63
C PHE A 59 -3.46 82.45 -13.24
N ILE A 60 -4.50 82.44 -14.08
CA ILE A 60 -5.65 81.58 -13.88
C ILE A 60 -5.23 80.11 -13.98
N GLY A 61 -4.43 79.74 -14.99
CA GLY A 61 -3.88 78.39 -15.14
C GLY A 61 -3.04 77.98 -13.94
N LEU A 62 -2.16 78.87 -13.44
CA LEU A 62 -1.30 78.62 -12.28
C LEU A 62 -2.11 78.43 -10.98
N LYS A 63 -3.32 78.98 -10.88
CA LYS A 63 -4.23 78.77 -9.73
C LYS A 63 -5.09 77.52 -9.87
N ILE A 64 -5.53 77.19 -11.08
CA ILE A 64 -6.32 75.98 -11.34
C ILE A 64 -5.45 74.72 -11.18
N LEU A 65 -4.20 74.77 -11.65
CA LEU A 65 -3.29 73.63 -11.63
C LEU A 65 -3.12 72.97 -10.24
N PRO A 66 -2.77 73.70 -9.16
CA PRO A 66 -2.61 73.10 -7.84
C PRO A 66 -3.92 72.50 -7.30
N ILE A 67 -5.07 73.09 -7.63
CA ILE A 67 -6.38 72.57 -7.21
C ILE A 67 -6.69 71.26 -7.94
N LEU A 68 -6.44 71.20 -9.25
CA LEU A 68 -6.59 69.95 -10.00
C LEU A 68 -5.63 68.87 -9.50
N LEU A 69 -4.40 69.23 -9.12
CA LEU A 69 -3.47 68.30 -8.50
C LEU A 69 -3.97 67.79 -7.15
N ILE A 70 -4.54 68.66 -6.30
CA ILE A 70 -5.14 68.25 -5.02
C ILE A 70 -6.31 67.29 -5.25
N ILE A 71 -7.20 67.61 -6.20
CA ILE A 71 -8.33 66.73 -6.56
C ILE A 71 -7.82 65.39 -7.09
N PHE A 72 -6.77 65.40 -7.92
CA PHE A 72 -6.14 64.18 -8.41
C PHE A 72 -5.55 63.34 -7.28
N CYS A 73 -4.88 63.95 -6.29
CA CYS A 73 -4.38 63.23 -5.11
C CYS A 73 -5.51 62.66 -4.25
N LEU A 74 -6.62 63.39 -4.10
CA LEU A 74 -7.82 62.95 -3.35
C LEU A 74 -8.55 61.77 -4.00
N LEU A 75 -8.34 61.55 -5.30
CA LEU A 75 -8.84 60.36 -5.99
C LEU A 75 -8.07 59.08 -5.61
N GLU A 76 -7.00 59.20 -4.81
CA GLU A 76 -6.13 58.10 -4.39
C GLU A 76 -5.71 57.22 -5.58
N PRO A 77 -4.90 57.77 -6.51
CA PRO A 77 -4.39 57.00 -7.63
C PRO A 77 -3.41 55.94 -7.11
N VAL A 78 -3.79 54.68 -7.23
CA VAL A 78 -2.96 53.54 -6.84
C VAL A 78 -2.56 52.78 -8.09
N ALA A 79 -1.25 52.65 -8.30
CA ALA A 79 -0.70 51.76 -9.32
C ALA A 79 -0.81 50.32 -8.80
N VAL A 80 -1.52 49.46 -9.55
CA VAL A 80 -1.63 48.03 -9.23
C VAL A 80 -0.69 47.27 -10.15
N THR A 81 0.39 46.75 -9.58
CA THR A 81 1.37 45.89 -10.25
C THR A 81 1.05 44.43 -9.94
N SER A 82 0.87 43.60 -10.96
CA SER A 82 0.64 42.16 -10.79
C SER A 82 1.97 41.42 -10.89
N GLU A 83 2.54 41.03 -9.76
CA GLU A 83 3.72 40.17 -9.74
C GLU A 83 3.26 38.70 -9.63
N VAL A 84 3.39 37.94 -10.72
CA VAL A 84 3.18 36.49 -10.68
C VAL A 84 4.40 35.88 -10.01
N THR A 85 4.33 35.66 -8.70
CA THR A 85 5.31 34.80 -8.03
C THR A 85 5.01 33.35 -8.41
N PRO A 86 5.89 32.65 -9.16
CA PRO A 86 5.69 31.24 -9.41
C PRO A 86 5.77 30.52 -8.06
N GLN A 87 4.64 30.04 -7.54
CA GLN A 87 4.70 29.08 -6.45
C GLN A 87 5.35 27.82 -7.02
N GLN A 88 6.61 27.57 -6.66
CA GLN A 88 7.27 26.32 -7.00
C GLN A 88 6.45 25.17 -6.40
N GLY A 89 5.84 24.38 -7.28
CA GLY A 89 5.12 23.18 -6.88
C GLY A 89 6.05 22.19 -6.20
N PHE A 90 5.48 21.34 -5.34
CA PHE A 90 6.20 20.25 -4.71
C PHE A 90 6.35 19.09 -5.69
N LEU A 91 7.56 18.58 -5.82
CA LEU A 91 7.83 17.33 -6.53
C LEU A 91 8.19 16.28 -5.49
N LEU A 92 7.41 15.21 -5.42
CA LEU A 92 7.69 14.09 -4.51
C LEU A 92 8.50 13.03 -5.25
N VAL A 93 9.54 12.50 -4.63
CA VAL A 93 10.31 11.37 -5.15
C VAL A 93 10.23 10.25 -4.12
N LEU A 94 9.65 9.12 -4.53
CA LEU A 94 9.40 7.95 -3.70
C LEU A 94 10.38 6.85 -4.13
N PHE A 95 11.16 6.35 -3.19
CA PHE A 95 12.09 5.24 -3.39
C PHE A 95 11.56 4.00 -2.71
N ASP A 96 11.48 2.90 -3.45
CA ASP A 96 11.19 1.59 -2.91
C ASP A 96 12.37 1.10 -2.07
N ASP A 97 12.08 0.71 -0.83
CA ASP A 97 13.03 0.22 0.17
C ASP A 97 12.66 -1.20 0.64
N SER A 98 11.95 -1.93 -0.21
CA SER A 98 11.58 -3.32 0.04
C SER A 98 12.71 -4.29 -0.30
N LYS A 99 12.62 -5.52 0.24
CA LYS A 99 13.59 -6.60 0.02
C LYS A 99 13.83 -6.98 -1.44
N SER A 100 12.87 -6.72 -2.34
CA SER A 100 13.08 -6.98 -3.77
C SER A 100 14.15 -6.07 -4.38
N MET A 101 14.42 -4.92 -3.76
CA MET A 101 15.49 -4.00 -4.14
C MET A 101 16.90 -4.49 -3.74
N ARG A 102 17.00 -5.56 -2.93
CA ARG A 102 18.28 -6.23 -2.62
C ARG A 102 18.73 -7.19 -3.72
N ILE A 103 17.83 -7.59 -4.61
CA ILE A 103 18.14 -8.46 -5.75
C ILE A 103 19.22 -7.79 -6.61
N GLN A 104 20.04 -8.59 -7.26
CA GLN A 104 21.06 -8.11 -8.19
C GLN A 104 20.43 -7.19 -9.26
N GLY A 105 21.05 -6.03 -9.44
CA GLY A 105 20.68 -5.04 -10.44
C GLY A 105 21.18 -5.40 -11.83
N SER A 106 21.14 -4.42 -12.74
CA SER A 106 21.63 -4.61 -14.12
C SER A 106 23.17 -4.64 -14.21
N SER A 107 23.84 -4.10 -13.19
CA SER A 107 25.29 -4.05 -13.06
C SER A 107 25.77 -5.26 -12.26
N GLU A 108 26.73 -5.99 -12.83
CA GLU A 108 27.30 -7.19 -12.20
C GLU A 108 27.82 -6.88 -10.78
N GLY A 109 27.26 -7.57 -9.79
CA GLY A 109 27.66 -7.47 -8.37
C GLY A 109 27.03 -6.34 -7.55
N ALA A 110 26.20 -5.46 -8.12
CA ALA A 110 25.48 -4.42 -7.37
C ALA A 110 24.01 -4.80 -7.18
N SER A 111 23.42 -4.45 -6.04
CA SER A 111 21.96 -4.61 -5.84
C SER A 111 21.19 -3.47 -6.53
N ARG A 112 19.89 -3.68 -6.81
CA ARG A 112 19.02 -2.64 -7.38
C ARG A 112 19.02 -1.36 -6.53
N ILE A 113 19.03 -1.49 -5.20
CA ILE A 113 19.09 -0.34 -4.29
C ILE A 113 20.43 0.41 -4.39
N ASP A 114 21.55 -0.28 -4.63
CA ASP A 114 22.85 0.34 -4.83
C ASP A 114 22.91 1.14 -6.15
N GLU A 115 22.24 0.65 -7.19
CA GLU A 115 22.11 1.38 -8.47
C GLU A 115 21.30 2.67 -8.28
N VAL A 116 20.18 2.60 -7.56
CA VAL A 116 19.37 3.77 -7.19
C VAL A 116 20.20 4.76 -6.38
N LYS A 117 20.91 4.29 -5.34
CA LYS A 117 21.80 5.15 -4.55
C LYS A 117 22.83 5.81 -5.44
N LYS A 118 23.58 5.07 -6.25
CA LYS A 118 24.62 5.60 -7.13
C LYS A 118 24.08 6.67 -8.08
N GLN A 119 22.90 6.45 -8.67
CA GLN A 119 22.32 7.38 -9.64
C GLN A 119 21.81 8.68 -8.99
N PHE A 120 21.33 8.62 -7.75
CA PHE A 120 20.75 9.78 -7.07
C PHE A 120 21.68 10.43 -6.02
N GLN A 121 22.78 9.79 -5.64
CA GLN A 121 23.76 10.26 -4.64
C GLN A 121 24.55 11.48 -5.10
N ASP A 122 24.84 11.62 -6.39
CA ASP A 122 25.50 12.81 -6.93
C ASP A 122 24.61 14.07 -6.84
N HIS A 123 23.35 13.91 -6.42
CA HIS A 123 22.30 14.92 -6.35
C HIS A 123 22.10 15.71 -7.64
N SER A 124 22.71 15.33 -8.77
CA SER A 124 22.64 16.07 -10.04
C SER A 124 21.19 16.13 -10.54
N ILE A 125 20.49 14.99 -10.49
CA ILE A 125 19.08 14.86 -10.83
C ILE A 125 18.19 15.62 -9.83
N LEU A 126 18.41 15.44 -8.53
CA LEU A 126 17.62 16.10 -7.49
C LEU A 126 17.82 17.63 -7.48
N LYS A 127 19.03 18.11 -7.78
CA LYS A 127 19.35 19.54 -7.94
C LYS A 127 18.69 20.11 -9.18
N ALA A 128 18.73 19.41 -10.31
CA ALA A 128 18.03 19.83 -11.53
C ALA A 128 16.51 19.95 -11.31
N PHE A 129 15.92 19.08 -10.48
CA PHE A 129 14.53 19.24 -10.03
C PHE A 129 14.36 20.42 -9.06
N GLY A 130 15.32 20.63 -8.16
CA GLY A 130 15.34 21.72 -7.18
C GLY A 130 15.31 23.12 -7.79
N ASP A 131 15.84 23.30 -9.01
CA ASP A 131 15.81 24.58 -9.72
C ASP A 131 14.38 25.02 -10.11
N ARG A 132 13.46 24.06 -10.26
CA ARG A 132 12.08 24.30 -10.73
C ARG A 132 11.01 23.96 -9.69
N PHE A 133 11.31 23.03 -8.79
CA PHE A 133 10.34 22.44 -7.86
C PHE A 133 10.90 22.34 -6.44
N LYS A 134 10.00 22.35 -5.45
CA LYS A 134 10.35 22.02 -4.07
C LYS A 134 10.38 20.51 -3.91
N VAL A 135 11.56 19.91 -4.06
CA VAL A 135 11.73 18.45 -4.00
C VAL A 135 11.60 17.93 -2.57
N ARG A 136 10.87 16.83 -2.42
CA ARG A 136 10.73 16.07 -1.17
C ARG A 136 10.92 14.59 -1.46
N THR A 137 11.88 13.98 -0.79
CA THR A 137 12.25 12.58 -0.93
C THR A 137 11.61 11.74 0.18
N PHE A 138 11.11 10.57 -0.19
CA PHE A 138 10.51 9.59 0.69
C PHE A 138 11.03 8.20 0.32
N HIS A 139 11.04 7.30 1.28
CA HIS A 139 11.19 5.88 1.03
C HIS A 139 9.94 5.15 1.49
N PHE A 140 9.62 4.03 0.84
CA PHE A 140 8.46 3.23 1.19
C PHE A 140 8.74 1.73 1.10
N ALA A 141 8.07 0.99 1.97
CA ALA A 141 7.92 -0.45 1.90
C ALA A 141 6.48 -0.80 2.29
N GLU A 142 6.23 -1.19 3.54
CA GLU A 142 4.88 -1.26 4.13
C GLU A 142 4.30 0.13 4.46
N ASP A 143 5.15 1.04 4.93
CA ASP A 143 4.82 2.42 5.30
C ASP A 143 5.69 3.40 4.50
N ILE A 144 5.32 4.69 4.49
CA ILE A 144 6.10 5.75 3.84
C ILE A 144 6.69 6.74 4.83
N GLU A 145 7.99 6.98 4.70
CA GLU A 145 8.71 7.90 5.57
C GLU A 145 9.55 8.90 4.77
N ARG A 146 9.76 10.07 5.36
CA ARG A 146 10.52 11.14 4.71
C ARG A 146 12.00 10.95 5.01
N ILE A 147 12.81 10.88 3.97
CA ILE A 147 14.27 10.82 4.08
C ILE A 147 14.92 12.13 3.64
N ALA A 148 16.01 12.48 4.30
CA ALA A 148 16.86 13.61 3.91
C ALA A 148 18.02 13.17 3.02
N ASP A 149 18.47 11.93 3.15
CA ASP A 149 19.58 11.35 2.42
C ASP A 149 19.15 9.97 1.90
N ILE A 150 19.49 9.69 0.64
CA ILE A 150 19.21 8.42 -0.05
C ILE A 150 20.16 7.32 0.41
N SER A 151 21.30 7.69 1.01
CA SER A 151 22.26 6.73 1.56
C SER A 151 21.66 5.85 2.68
N THR A 152 20.56 6.29 3.31
CA THR A 152 19.89 5.58 4.41
C THR A 152 18.99 4.43 3.95
N LEU A 153 18.71 4.30 2.65
CA LEU A 153 17.95 3.16 2.12
C LEU A 153 18.71 1.86 2.40
N ASP A 154 18.05 0.80 2.83
CA ASP A 154 18.70 -0.46 3.21
C ASP A 154 18.04 -1.71 2.60
N ALA A 155 16.91 -1.54 1.91
CA ALA A 155 16.12 -2.61 1.32
C ALA A 155 15.66 -3.66 2.35
N GLU A 156 15.34 -3.27 3.59
CA GLU A 156 14.90 -4.18 4.64
C GLU A 156 13.38 -4.40 4.72
N GLY A 157 12.57 -3.60 4.00
CA GLY A 157 11.12 -3.68 4.00
C GLY A 157 10.56 -5.03 3.54
N ASN A 158 9.52 -5.57 4.20
CA ASN A 158 8.98 -6.90 3.87
C ASN A 158 7.92 -6.89 2.77
N ALA A 159 7.41 -5.72 2.40
CA ALA A 159 6.44 -5.57 1.34
C ALA A 159 6.74 -4.34 0.50
N THR A 160 6.13 -4.31 -0.68
CA THR A 160 6.16 -3.19 -1.62
C THR A 160 4.73 -2.67 -1.74
N ASP A 161 4.31 -1.74 -0.88
CA ASP A 161 2.95 -1.20 -0.87
C ASP A 161 2.88 0.15 -1.61
N ILE A 162 2.79 0.08 -2.93
CA ILE A 162 2.74 1.27 -3.79
C ILE A 162 1.44 2.03 -3.58
N ALA A 163 0.32 1.32 -3.42
CA ALA A 163 -0.99 1.94 -3.27
C ALA A 163 -1.08 2.78 -1.99
N THR A 164 -0.68 2.21 -0.85
CA THR A 164 -0.66 2.90 0.44
C THR A 164 0.35 4.04 0.43
N ALA A 165 1.55 3.84 -0.13
CA ALA A 165 2.54 4.91 -0.26
C ALA A 165 2.00 6.12 -1.03
N LEU A 166 1.35 5.89 -2.18
CA LEU A 166 0.71 6.94 -2.97
C LEU A 166 -0.43 7.64 -2.23
N ASP A 167 -1.29 6.88 -1.53
CA ASP A 167 -2.43 7.45 -0.80
C ASP A 167 -1.96 8.33 0.37
N GLN A 168 -0.98 7.85 1.13
CA GLN A 168 -0.42 8.57 2.26
C GLN A 168 0.23 9.89 1.84
N VAL A 169 1.00 9.92 0.74
CA VAL A 169 1.57 11.20 0.25
C VAL A 169 0.50 12.10 -0.36
N ALA A 170 -0.46 11.55 -1.09
CA ALA A 170 -1.54 12.35 -1.67
C ALA A 170 -2.40 13.00 -0.57
N THR A 171 -2.60 12.32 0.54
CA THR A 171 -3.29 12.85 1.72
C THR A 171 -2.44 13.88 2.47
N LYS A 172 -1.15 13.60 2.69
CA LYS A 172 -0.23 14.52 3.40
C LYS A 172 -0.01 15.84 2.68
N PHE A 173 -0.13 15.86 1.35
CA PHE A 173 0.09 17.03 0.51
C PHE A 173 -1.20 17.55 -0.16
N ARG A 174 -2.38 17.16 0.33
CA ARG A 174 -3.69 17.54 -0.24
C ARG A 174 -3.87 19.05 -0.44
N ASP A 175 -3.38 19.85 0.51
CA ASP A 175 -3.50 21.31 0.50
C ASP A 175 -2.26 22.02 -0.07
N MET A 176 -1.32 21.26 -0.66
CA MET A 176 -0.10 21.79 -1.26
C MET A 176 -0.15 21.70 -2.79
N PRO A 177 0.46 22.65 -3.52
CA PRO A 177 0.53 22.57 -4.98
C PRO A 177 1.51 21.48 -5.39
N LEU A 178 1.02 20.25 -5.58
CA LEU A 178 1.81 19.13 -6.10
C LEU A 178 2.00 19.26 -7.61
N ALA A 179 3.26 19.32 -8.04
CA ALA A 179 3.62 19.30 -9.45
C ALA A 179 3.62 17.89 -10.04
N GLY A 180 3.87 16.87 -9.20
CA GLY A 180 3.92 15.48 -9.60
C GLY A 180 4.59 14.59 -8.57
N ILE A 181 4.57 13.29 -8.85
CA ILE A 181 5.20 12.23 -8.06
C ILE A 181 6.12 11.44 -8.98
N VAL A 182 7.35 11.17 -8.55
CA VAL A 182 8.29 10.25 -9.20
C VAL A 182 8.36 9.00 -8.32
N LEU A 183 7.99 7.85 -8.86
CA LEU A 183 8.02 6.55 -8.18
C LEU A 183 9.18 5.73 -8.74
N VAL A 184 10.12 5.36 -7.87
CA VAL A 184 11.29 4.52 -8.21
C VAL A 184 11.12 3.18 -7.52
N SER A 185 10.88 2.12 -8.29
CA SER A 185 10.57 0.77 -7.78
C SER A 185 10.85 -0.27 -8.87
N ASP A 186 11.03 -1.54 -8.49
CA ASP A 186 11.01 -2.66 -9.43
C ASP A 186 9.59 -3.07 -9.87
N GLY A 187 8.56 -2.45 -9.28
CA GLY A 187 7.15 -2.62 -9.64
C GLY A 187 6.48 -3.86 -9.04
N ALA A 188 7.16 -4.58 -8.14
CA ALA A 188 6.66 -5.82 -7.55
C ALA A 188 5.69 -5.58 -6.37
N ASP A 189 4.62 -4.82 -6.59
CA ASP A 189 3.58 -4.56 -5.57
C ASP A 189 2.99 -5.89 -5.06
N ASN A 190 3.19 -6.15 -3.77
CA ASN A 190 2.87 -7.42 -3.13
C ASN A 190 2.16 -7.27 -1.78
N ALA A 191 1.86 -6.04 -1.37
CA ALA A 191 1.20 -5.76 -0.09
C ALA A 191 -0.32 -5.92 -0.20
N ASN A 192 -0.90 -5.61 -1.36
CA ASN A 192 -2.35 -5.60 -1.54
C ASN A 192 -2.85 -6.76 -2.39
N TRP A 193 -3.69 -7.61 -1.77
CA TRP A 193 -4.35 -8.74 -2.44
C TRP A 193 -5.56 -8.34 -3.31
N GLY A 194 -5.80 -7.03 -3.52
CA GLY A 194 -6.89 -6.51 -4.34
C GLY A 194 -6.42 -5.41 -5.29
N SER A 195 -6.68 -5.58 -6.60
CA SER A 195 -6.33 -4.64 -7.66
C SER A 195 -6.99 -3.26 -7.57
N ASP A 196 -8.01 -3.13 -6.71
CA ASP A 196 -8.89 -1.97 -6.70
C ASP A 196 -8.28 -0.77 -5.99
N GLU A 197 -7.40 -0.97 -5.00
CA GLU A 197 -6.83 0.13 -4.20
C GLU A 197 -5.86 0.99 -5.01
N LEU A 198 -4.93 0.36 -5.74
CA LEU A 198 -4.02 1.09 -6.63
C LEU A 198 -4.78 1.80 -7.76
N ALA A 199 -5.84 1.18 -8.29
CA ALA A 199 -6.71 1.81 -9.29
C ALA A 199 -7.45 3.04 -8.72
N ASN A 200 -7.93 2.96 -7.48
CA ASN A 200 -8.63 4.05 -6.81
C ASN A 200 -7.69 5.24 -6.54
N VAL A 201 -6.49 4.99 -5.99
CA VAL A 201 -5.54 6.07 -5.68
C VAL A 201 -5.02 6.76 -6.95
N THR A 202 -4.77 6.00 -8.01
CA THR A 202 -4.34 6.56 -9.31
C THR A 202 -5.46 7.35 -9.98
N ALA A 203 -6.71 6.90 -9.89
CA ALA A 203 -7.87 7.65 -10.36
C ALA A 203 -8.05 8.97 -9.60
N TYR A 204 -7.84 8.95 -8.28
CA TYR A 204 -7.85 10.16 -7.45
C TYR A 204 -6.75 11.15 -7.89
N LEU A 205 -5.50 10.71 -7.98
CA LEU A 205 -4.38 11.54 -8.43
C LEU A 205 -4.62 12.14 -9.82
N LYS A 206 -5.18 11.34 -10.75
CA LYS A 206 -5.57 11.80 -12.08
C LYS A 206 -6.68 12.86 -12.03
N SER A 207 -7.68 12.72 -11.16
CA SER A 207 -8.73 13.72 -10.97
C SER A 207 -8.19 15.06 -10.48
N GLN A 208 -7.11 15.02 -9.68
CA GLN A 208 -6.40 16.20 -9.18
C GLN A 208 -5.34 16.72 -10.16
N LYS A 209 -5.20 16.10 -11.34
CA LYS A 209 -4.19 16.41 -12.37
C LYS A 209 -2.74 16.31 -11.84
N ILE A 210 -2.50 15.39 -10.90
CA ILE A 210 -1.16 15.11 -10.37
C ILE A 210 -0.57 13.96 -11.19
N PRO A 211 0.45 14.19 -12.03
CA PRO A 211 1.09 13.12 -12.79
C PRO A 211 1.96 12.25 -11.88
N VAL A 212 1.93 10.94 -12.12
CA VAL A 212 2.85 9.96 -11.51
C VAL A 212 3.80 9.46 -12.60
N TYR A 213 5.09 9.71 -12.42
CA TYR A 213 6.16 9.26 -13.30
C TYR A 213 6.83 8.05 -12.67
N THR A 214 6.82 6.91 -13.35
CA THR A 214 7.43 5.69 -12.85
C THR A 214 8.82 5.49 -13.45
N VAL A 215 9.76 5.06 -12.62
CA VAL A 215 11.12 4.67 -12.98
C VAL A 215 11.31 3.24 -12.50
N GLY A 216 11.30 2.30 -13.46
CA GLY A 216 11.55 0.88 -13.19
C GLY A 216 13.01 0.63 -12.84
N VAL A 217 13.28 -0.19 -11.82
CA VAL A 217 14.63 -0.57 -11.41
C VAL A 217 14.81 -2.09 -11.57
N GLY A 218 15.92 -2.49 -12.19
CA GLY A 218 16.25 -3.89 -12.46
C GLY A 218 16.10 -4.25 -13.94
N GLU A 219 16.30 -5.53 -14.25
CA GLU A 219 16.18 -6.04 -15.62
C GLU A 219 14.71 -6.30 -16.00
N GLU A 220 14.34 -5.94 -17.23
CA GLU A 220 12.98 -6.21 -17.76
C GLU A 220 12.71 -7.71 -17.99
N GLN A 221 13.77 -8.52 -18.14
CA GLN A 221 13.65 -9.95 -18.39
C GLN A 221 14.59 -10.74 -17.49
N VAL A 222 14.03 -11.59 -16.64
CA VAL A 222 14.81 -12.54 -15.85
C VAL A 222 15.21 -13.70 -16.75
N THR A 223 16.50 -13.81 -17.06
CA THR A 223 17.02 -14.79 -18.05
C THR A 223 17.56 -16.08 -17.42
N ARG A 224 17.91 -16.06 -16.13
CA ARG A 224 18.58 -17.15 -15.41
C ARG A 224 18.05 -17.28 -13.98
N ASP A 225 17.02 -18.09 -13.80
CA ASP A 225 16.29 -18.20 -12.52
C ASP A 225 15.58 -19.56 -12.37
N ILE A 226 15.48 -20.10 -11.16
CA ILE A 226 14.79 -21.35 -10.82
C ILE A 226 13.97 -21.17 -9.55
N GLU A 227 12.70 -20.85 -9.68
CA GLU A 227 11.87 -20.54 -8.52
C GLU A 227 10.95 -21.70 -8.08
N VAL A 228 10.72 -21.78 -6.76
CA VAL A 228 9.65 -22.61 -6.18
C VAL A 228 8.36 -21.79 -6.07
N LEU A 229 7.52 -21.86 -7.11
CA LEU A 229 6.24 -21.15 -7.17
C LEU A 229 5.27 -21.54 -6.06
N LYS A 230 5.11 -22.85 -5.82
CA LYS A 230 4.08 -23.34 -4.90
C LYS A 230 4.42 -24.71 -4.35
N VAL A 231 4.13 -24.89 -3.07
CA VAL A 231 4.12 -26.20 -2.42
C VAL A 231 2.69 -26.51 -1.98
N ALA A 232 2.14 -27.61 -2.47
CA ALA A 232 0.78 -28.05 -2.15
C ALA A 232 0.82 -29.44 -1.50
N THR A 233 0.25 -29.54 -0.31
CA THR A 233 0.13 -30.80 0.45
C THR A 233 -1.15 -30.78 1.28
N SER A 234 -1.53 -31.94 1.82
CA SER A 234 -2.61 -32.02 2.81
C SER A 234 -2.20 -31.28 4.08
N LYS A 235 -2.99 -30.29 4.49
CA LYS A 235 -2.72 -29.51 5.71
C LYS A 235 -2.76 -30.36 6.97
N THR A 236 -3.56 -31.43 6.97
CA THR A 236 -3.69 -32.40 8.06
C THR A 236 -3.26 -33.77 7.57
N VAL A 237 -2.24 -34.33 8.19
CA VAL A 237 -1.70 -35.67 7.90
C VAL A 237 -1.75 -36.48 9.19
N THR A 238 -1.91 -37.80 9.09
CA THR A 238 -1.80 -38.66 10.27
C THR A 238 -0.35 -39.11 10.44
N THR A 239 0.12 -39.16 11.69
CA THR A 239 1.43 -39.71 12.02
C THR A 239 1.58 -41.13 11.47
N GLY A 240 2.69 -41.39 10.79
CA GLY A 240 2.98 -42.69 10.14
C GLY A 240 2.28 -42.92 8.80
N SER A 241 1.47 -41.96 8.31
CA SER A 241 0.91 -42.02 6.95
C SER A 241 1.80 -41.29 5.94
N VAL A 242 1.86 -41.83 4.72
CA VAL A 242 2.52 -41.19 3.59
C VAL A 242 1.53 -40.25 2.92
N THR A 243 1.90 -38.98 2.77
CA THR A 243 1.10 -37.98 2.04
C THR A 243 1.81 -37.53 0.77
N ASP A 244 1.01 -37.14 -0.22
CA ASP A 244 1.52 -36.57 -1.48
C ASP A 244 1.85 -35.08 -1.29
N LEU A 245 3.07 -34.72 -1.65
CA LEU A 245 3.58 -33.36 -1.68
C LEU A 245 3.80 -32.96 -3.14
N PHE A 246 3.24 -31.83 -3.56
CA PHE A 246 3.42 -31.30 -4.90
C PHE A 246 4.21 -30.01 -4.86
N VAL A 247 5.42 -30.03 -5.41
CA VAL A 247 6.25 -28.84 -5.57
C VAL A 247 6.13 -28.37 -7.01
N THR A 248 5.73 -27.12 -7.19
CA THR A 248 5.58 -26.46 -8.48
C THR A 248 6.78 -25.56 -8.68
N ILE A 249 7.54 -25.82 -9.74
CA ILE A 249 8.81 -25.15 -10.06
C ILE A 249 8.66 -24.49 -11.42
N ARG A 250 9.29 -23.33 -11.60
CA ARG A 250 9.47 -22.68 -12.91
C ARG A 250 10.94 -22.30 -13.06
N SER A 251 11.48 -22.41 -14.26
CA SER A 251 12.88 -22.10 -14.53
C SER A 251 13.07 -21.39 -15.86
N PHE A 252 14.05 -20.50 -15.93
CA PHE A 252 14.52 -19.82 -17.13
C PHE A 252 16.04 -19.96 -17.26
N GLY A 253 16.53 -20.24 -18.47
CA GLY A 253 17.97 -20.35 -18.78
C GLY A 253 18.61 -21.66 -18.32
N TYR A 254 17.81 -22.62 -17.84
CA TYR A 254 18.27 -23.89 -17.28
C TYR A 254 17.55 -25.12 -17.85
N ALA A 255 16.91 -24.96 -19.01
CA ALA A 255 16.16 -26.03 -19.66
C ALA A 255 16.97 -27.34 -19.79
N GLY A 256 16.35 -28.47 -19.40
CA GLY A 256 16.95 -29.81 -19.47
C GLY A 256 18.04 -30.11 -18.44
N ARG A 257 18.42 -29.16 -17.59
CA ARG A 257 19.39 -29.38 -16.49
C ARG A 257 18.75 -30.18 -15.36
N THR A 258 19.53 -31.00 -14.67
CA THR A 258 19.07 -31.73 -13.48
C THR A 258 19.51 -30.99 -12.23
N VAL A 259 18.57 -30.74 -11.31
CA VAL A 259 18.80 -30.10 -10.01
C VAL A 259 18.29 -30.96 -8.87
N ASN A 260 18.82 -30.76 -7.67
CA ASN A 260 18.37 -31.47 -6.47
C ASN A 260 17.29 -30.66 -5.76
N LEU A 261 16.08 -31.21 -5.69
CA LEU A 261 14.99 -30.72 -4.85
C LEU A 261 15.08 -31.40 -3.48
N LYS A 262 15.28 -30.61 -2.44
CA LYS A 262 15.44 -31.06 -1.05
C LYS A 262 14.22 -30.63 -0.24
N ILE A 263 13.68 -31.54 0.57
CA ILE A 263 12.68 -31.23 1.61
C ILE A 263 13.39 -31.28 2.95
N LYS A 264 13.37 -30.17 3.67
CA LYS A 264 14.05 -29.99 4.96
C LYS A 264 13.04 -29.73 6.08
N GLU A 265 13.38 -30.18 7.27
CA GLU A 265 12.72 -29.84 8.54
C GLU A 265 13.79 -29.19 9.43
N GLY A 266 13.78 -27.86 9.54
CA GLY A 266 14.91 -27.12 10.09
C GLY A 266 16.21 -27.43 9.34
N ALA A 267 17.22 -27.95 10.03
CA ALA A 267 18.50 -28.36 9.43
C ALA A 267 18.51 -29.80 8.87
N ARG A 268 17.48 -30.61 9.17
CA ARG A 268 17.43 -32.03 8.79
C ARG A 268 16.87 -32.18 7.38
N ILE A 269 17.60 -32.86 6.50
CA ILE A 269 17.09 -33.24 5.17
C ILE A 269 16.22 -34.49 5.33
N ILE A 270 14.95 -34.37 4.96
CA ILE A 270 13.96 -35.45 5.00
C ILE A 270 13.97 -36.24 3.70
N ARG A 271 14.08 -35.52 2.57
CA ARG A 271 14.04 -36.12 1.24
C ARG A 271 14.89 -35.30 0.27
N THR A 272 15.53 -35.98 -0.67
CA THR A 272 16.15 -35.38 -1.85
C THR A 272 15.65 -36.11 -3.08
N GLU A 273 15.28 -35.36 -4.11
CA GLU A 273 14.88 -35.88 -5.42
C GLU A 273 15.61 -35.12 -6.52
N GLN A 274 16.10 -35.85 -7.53
CA GLN A 274 16.69 -35.25 -8.73
C GLN A 274 15.58 -34.93 -9.72
N VAL A 275 15.47 -33.66 -10.08
CA VAL A 275 14.45 -33.14 -10.99
C VAL A 275 15.11 -32.61 -12.24
N ARG A 276 14.65 -33.06 -13.41
CA ARG A 276 15.06 -32.50 -14.69
C ARG A 276 14.15 -31.33 -15.05
N LEU A 277 14.74 -30.15 -15.19
CA LEU A 277 14.05 -28.91 -15.54
C LEU A 277 13.49 -28.98 -16.97
N GLY A 278 12.33 -28.37 -17.15
CA GLY A 278 11.52 -28.37 -18.36
C GLY A 278 12.07 -27.47 -19.44
N GLN A 279 11.20 -26.96 -20.32
CA GLN A 279 11.57 -25.85 -21.20
C GLN A 279 11.56 -24.54 -20.40
N ASP A 280 12.23 -23.51 -20.92
CA ASP A 280 12.30 -22.22 -20.24
C ASP A 280 10.89 -21.60 -20.11
N GLY A 281 10.56 -21.16 -18.90
CA GLY A 281 9.26 -20.60 -18.53
C GLY A 281 8.16 -21.63 -18.24
N ASP A 282 8.37 -22.91 -18.56
CA ASP A 282 7.40 -23.95 -18.25
C ASP A 282 7.27 -24.18 -16.75
N THR A 283 6.04 -24.35 -16.30
CA THR A 283 5.74 -24.76 -14.93
C THR A 283 5.69 -26.27 -14.83
N GLN A 284 6.56 -26.85 -14.00
CA GLN A 284 6.60 -28.30 -13.75
C GLN A 284 6.10 -28.60 -12.34
N ARG A 285 5.26 -29.64 -12.22
CA ARG A 285 4.75 -30.11 -10.94
C ARG A 285 5.38 -31.45 -10.57
N ILE A 286 6.24 -31.43 -9.56
CA ILE A 286 6.95 -32.59 -9.06
C ILE A 286 6.17 -33.20 -7.91
N LYS A 287 5.92 -34.51 -7.99
CA LYS A 287 5.21 -35.27 -6.97
C LYS A 287 6.22 -36.00 -6.08
N LEU A 288 6.25 -35.59 -4.82
CA LEU A 288 7.03 -36.17 -3.73
C LEU A 288 6.11 -36.88 -2.75
N SER A 289 6.68 -37.75 -1.92
CA SER A 289 6.00 -38.36 -0.78
C SER A 289 6.65 -37.90 0.52
N LEU A 290 5.81 -37.42 1.45
CA LEU A 290 6.22 -36.96 2.77
C LEU A 290 5.61 -37.88 3.84
N SER A 291 6.44 -38.39 4.74
CA SER A 291 6.03 -39.23 5.87
C SER A 291 6.52 -38.58 7.17
N PRO A 292 5.66 -37.87 7.91
CA PRO A 292 6.08 -37.23 9.15
C PRO A 292 6.40 -38.26 10.25
N ASP A 293 7.57 -38.14 10.87
CA ASP A 293 8.09 -39.11 11.86
C ASP A 293 7.44 -38.99 13.25
N SER A 294 6.87 -37.83 13.58
CA SER A 294 6.35 -37.54 14.94
C SER A 294 5.07 -36.70 14.91
N PRO A 295 4.21 -36.78 15.94
CA PRO A 295 2.99 -35.97 16.02
C PRO A 295 3.32 -34.53 16.41
N GLY A 296 2.74 -33.56 15.72
CA GLY A 296 3.01 -32.14 15.95
C GLY A 296 2.66 -31.27 14.74
N ILE A 297 2.91 -29.96 14.87
CA ILE A 297 2.87 -29.04 13.74
C ILE A 297 4.32 -28.77 13.37
N PHE A 298 4.70 -29.12 12.14
CA PHE A 298 6.06 -28.97 11.65
C PHE A 298 6.11 -27.99 10.48
N GLU A 299 7.15 -27.16 10.48
CA GLU A 299 7.52 -26.34 9.34
C GLU A 299 8.55 -27.07 8.49
N TYR A 300 8.21 -27.23 7.22
CA TYR A 300 9.09 -27.81 6.21
C TYR A 300 9.49 -26.74 5.20
N ILE A 301 10.65 -26.95 4.58
CA ILE A 301 11.19 -26.11 3.51
C ILE A 301 11.39 -26.99 2.29
N ALA A 302 10.76 -26.64 1.17
CA ALA A 302 11.11 -27.18 -0.13
C ALA A 302 12.16 -26.25 -0.74
N GLU A 303 13.33 -26.77 -1.07
CA GLU A 303 14.50 -25.99 -1.51
C GLU A 303 15.12 -26.65 -2.74
N ILE A 304 15.39 -25.85 -3.77
CA ILE A 304 16.20 -26.23 -4.91
C ILE A 304 17.64 -25.81 -4.63
N GLU A 305 18.59 -26.70 -4.89
CA GLU A 305 20.01 -26.39 -4.75
C GLU A 305 20.43 -25.28 -5.72
N THR A 306 20.94 -24.19 -5.16
CA THR A 306 21.37 -23.00 -5.90
C THR A 306 22.39 -23.33 -6.97
N VAL A 307 22.20 -22.73 -8.15
CA VAL A 307 23.13 -22.83 -9.26
C VAL A 307 23.92 -21.52 -9.35
N ALA A 308 25.25 -21.60 -9.39
CA ALA A 308 26.16 -20.43 -9.30
C ALA A 308 25.97 -19.29 -10.34
N THR A 309 25.08 -19.44 -11.32
CA THR A 309 24.80 -18.46 -12.39
C THR A 309 23.40 -17.87 -12.30
N GLU A 310 22.68 -18.15 -11.22
CA GLU A 310 21.30 -17.75 -10.96
C GLU A 310 21.24 -16.31 -10.46
N MET A 311 20.23 -15.56 -10.92
CA MET A 311 20.09 -14.13 -10.60
C MET A 311 19.38 -13.88 -9.27
N ILE A 312 18.51 -14.80 -8.86
CA ILE A 312 17.69 -14.69 -7.65
C ILE A 312 17.80 -16.03 -6.95
N GLU A 313 18.49 -16.09 -5.82
CA GLU A 313 18.66 -17.35 -5.08
C GLU A 313 17.58 -17.51 -4.01
N GLU A 314 16.97 -16.41 -3.58
CA GLU A 314 16.03 -16.37 -2.46
C GLU A 314 14.68 -17.03 -2.78
N ASN A 315 14.29 -17.09 -4.05
CA ASN A 315 13.05 -17.71 -4.53
C ASN A 315 13.19 -19.24 -4.75
N ASN A 316 14.38 -19.81 -4.55
CA ASN A 316 14.65 -21.25 -4.66
C ASN A 316 14.05 -22.07 -3.52
N GLN A 317 13.49 -21.41 -2.50
CA GLN A 317 12.94 -22.06 -1.32
C GLN A 317 11.53 -21.58 -0.97
N ARG A 318 10.70 -22.50 -0.51
CA ARG A 318 9.35 -22.21 -0.02
C ARG A 318 9.05 -22.98 1.27
N ARG A 319 8.65 -22.23 2.29
CA ARG A 319 8.21 -22.78 3.58
C ARG A 319 6.74 -23.21 3.52
N PHE A 320 6.41 -24.31 4.19
CA PHE A 320 5.04 -24.80 4.32
C PHE A 320 4.85 -25.53 5.66
N LEU A 321 3.62 -25.47 6.19
CA LEU A 321 3.26 -26.10 7.45
C LEU A 321 2.47 -27.39 7.22
N VAL A 322 2.75 -28.42 8.02
CA VAL A 322 1.99 -29.67 8.06
C VAL A 322 1.55 -29.94 9.50
N ASP A 323 0.23 -30.04 9.71
CA ASP A 323 -0.35 -30.46 10.98
C ASP A 323 -0.46 -31.99 11.00
N ASN A 324 0.47 -32.63 11.71
CA ASN A 324 0.52 -34.07 11.90
C ASN A 324 0.00 -34.52 13.27
N ARG A 325 -0.77 -33.68 13.96
CA ARG A 325 -1.33 -34.07 15.26
C ARG A 325 -2.33 -35.21 15.06
N SER A 326 -2.18 -36.27 15.84
CA SER A 326 -3.17 -37.35 15.90
C SER A 326 -4.52 -36.77 16.33
N LYS A 327 -5.51 -36.84 15.43
CA LYS A 327 -6.89 -36.46 15.72
C LYS A 327 -7.70 -37.73 15.86
N THR A 328 -8.05 -38.07 17.10
CA THR A 328 -9.01 -39.14 17.34
C THR A 328 -10.42 -38.58 17.24
N ALA A 329 -11.20 -39.03 16.26
CA ALA A 329 -12.61 -38.71 16.14
C ALA A 329 -13.39 -39.36 17.30
N ARG A 330 -13.95 -38.55 18.19
CA ARG A 330 -14.80 -39.02 19.29
C ARG A 330 -16.24 -39.07 18.80
N ILE A 331 -16.75 -40.29 18.59
CA ILE A 331 -18.08 -40.51 18.04
C ILE A 331 -18.97 -41.14 19.11
N LEU A 332 -20.14 -40.55 19.35
CA LEU A 332 -21.18 -41.15 20.17
C LEU A 332 -22.22 -41.83 19.26
N TYR A 333 -22.31 -43.15 19.34
CA TYR A 333 -23.33 -43.95 18.67
C TYR A 333 -24.48 -44.22 19.63
N VAL A 334 -25.69 -43.74 19.30
CA VAL A 334 -26.89 -43.94 20.11
C VAL A 334 -27.90 -44.76 19.32
N GLU A 335 -28.41 -45.82 19.92
CA GLU A 335 -29.42 -46.65 19.28
C GLU A 335 -30.56 -47.05 20.23
N GLY A 336 -31.79 -46.98 19.71
CA GLY A 336 -33.01 -47.26 20.48
C GLY A 336 -33.34 -48.74 20.66
N TYR A 337 -32.71 -49.65 19.92
CA TYR A 337 -32.89 -51.09 20.08
C TYR A 337 -31.66 -51.85 19.58
N PRO A 338 -31.32 -53.03 20.12
CA PRO A 338 -30.10 -53.73 19.74
C PRO A 338 -30.26 -54.38 18.37
N ARG A 339 -29.62 -53.79 17.35
CA ARG A 339 -29.53 -54.37 16.00
C ARG A 339 -28.19 -55.06 15.76
N LYS A 340 -28.13 -55.93 14.75
CA LYS A 340 -26.89 -56.65 14.40
C LYS A 340 -25.86 -55.71 13.77
N GLU A 341 -26.32 -54.65 13.13
CA GLU A 341 -25.56 -53.63 12.42
C GLU A 341 -24.54 -52.95 13.34
N PHE A 342 -24.94 -52.61 14.56
CA PHE A 342 -24.05 -52.05 15.58
C PHE A 342 -22.84 -52.95 15.86
N LYS A 343 -23.04 -54.28 15.92
CA LYS A 343 -21.95 -55.24 16.13
C LYS A 343 -20.92 -55.18 15.00
N PHE A 344 -21.38 -55.06 13.75
CA PHE A 344 -20.50 -54.99 12.59
C PHE A 344 -19.77 -53.65 12.52
N ILE A 345 -20.45 -52.52 12.78
CA ILE A 345 -19.84 -51.19 12.81
C ILE A 345 -18.76 -51.12 13.89
N ARG A 346 -19.06 -51.59 15.10
CA ARG A 346 -18.09 -51.60 16.21
C ARG A 346 -16.86 -52.44 15.88
N ARG A 347 -17.05 -53.65 15.33
CA ARG A 347 -15.95 -54.54 14.98
C ARG A 347 -15.09 -53.97 13.86
N ALA A 348 -15.69 -53.32 12.88
CA ALA A 348 -14.95 -52.67 11.79
C ALA A 348 -14.08 -51.50 12.27
N LEU A 349 -14.50 -50.82 13.34
CA LEU A 349 -13.81 -49.68 13.94
C LEU A 349 -12.90 -50.07 15.13
N GLU A 350 -12.86 -51.35 15.52
CA GLU A 350 -12.13 -51.79 16.72
C GLU A 350 -10.61 -51.67 16.54
N ASP A 351 -10.13 -51.86 15.31
CA ASP A 351 -8.72 -51.75 14.94
C ASP A 351 -8.32 -50.33 14.50
N ASP A 352 -9.28 -49.40 14.38
CA ASP A 352 -9.02 -48.02 13.95
C ASP A 352 -8.71 -47.10 15.14
N ALA A 353 -7.42 -46.89 15.39
CA ALA A 353 -6.92 -46.01 16.45
C ALA A 353 -7.33 -44.53 16.28
N GLN A 354 -7.83 -44.13 15.10
CA GLN A 354 -8.31 -42.77 14.84
C GLN A 354 -9.76 -42.55 15.26
N VAL A 355 -10.52 -43.61 15.57
CA VAL A 355 -11.94 -43.49 15.93
C VAL A 355 -12.17 -43.99 17.35
N HIS A 356 -12.46 -43.06 18.25
CA HIS A 356 -12.92 -43.40 19.59
C HIS A 356 -14.45 -43.47 19.61
N LEU A 357 -14.98 -44.68 19.38
CA LEU A 357 -16.41 -44.96 19.38
C LEU A 357 -16.93 -45.25 20.80
N VAL A 358 -17.73 -44.32 21.34
CA VAL A 358 -18.57 -44.54 22.51
C VAL A 358 -19.95 -44.96 22.02
N SER A 359 -20.50 -46.05 22.53
CA SER A 359 -21.83 -46.52 22.13
C SER A 359 -22.79 -46.61 23.31
N MET A 360 -24.04 -46.19 23.10
CA MET A 360 -25.16 -46.33 24.01
C MET A 360 -26.33 -47.01 23.29
N VAL A 361 -26.57 -48.27 23.59
CA VAL A 361 -27.64 -49.07 22.97
C VAL A 361 -28.70 -49.38 24.01
N ARG A 362 -29.96 -49.01 23.77
CA ARG A 362 -31.07 -49.41 24.66
C ARG A 362 -31.35 -50.89 24.49
N ILE A 363 -31.30 -51.65 25.58
CA ILE A 363 -31.46 -53.12 25.57
C ILE A 363 -32.79 -53.60 26.17
N SER A 364 -33.57 -52.70 26.76
CA SER A 364 -34.83 -53.05 27.41
C SER A 364 -35.84 -51.90 27.32
N PRO A 365 -37.15 -52.19 27.26
CA PRO A 365 -38.22 -51.18 27.20
C PRO A 365 -38.24 -50.22 28.40
N ASP A 366 -37.73 -50.65 29.55
CA ASP A 366 -37.58 -49.86 30.78
C ASP A 366 -36.46 -48.80 30.73
N GLY A 367 -35.84 -48.60 29.56
CA GLY A 367 -34.85 -47.56 29.34
C GLY A 367 -33.42 -47.93 29.75
N ARG A 368 -33.14 -49.19 30.09
CA ARG A 368 -31.75 -49.62 30.36
C ARG A 368 -30.87 -49.47 29.12
N LEU A 369 -29.78 -48.72 29.28
CA LEU A 369 -28.75 -48.51 28.26
C LEU A 369 -27.56 -49.44 28.50
N TYR A 370 -27.05 -50.02 27.43
CA TYR A 370 -25.79 -50.73 27.38
C TYR A 370 -24.71 -49.80 26.81
N ARG A 371 -23.71 -49.50 27.64
CA ARG A 371 -22.61 -48.58 27.32
C ARG A 371 -21.32 -49.33 27.07
N GLN A 372 -20.57 -48.91 26.07
CA GLN A 372 -19.26 -49.48 25.74
C GLN A 372 -18.33 -48.40 25.18
N GLY A 373 -17.01 -48.59 25.31
CA GLY A 373 -16.00 -47.64 24.81
C GLY A 373 -15.77 -46.40 25.68
N ILE A 374 -16.15 -46.43 26.96
CA ILE A 374 -15.90 -45.32 27.89
C ILE A 374 -14.57 -45.58 28.60
N GLN A 375 -13.61 -44.64 28.49
CA GLN A 375 -12.40 -44.61 29.31
C GLN A 375 -12.51 -43.47 30.34
N GLY A 376 -12.49 -43.81 31.64
CA GLY A 376 -12.60 -42.88 32.77
C GLY A 376 -12.50 -43.61 34.12
N ALA A 377 -11.90 -42.94 35.11
CA ALA A 377 -11.35 -43.46 36.36
C ALA A 377 -12.37 -44.10 37.33
N ASP A 378 -12.80 -45.33 37.03
CA ASP A 378 -13.18 -46.30 38.05
C ASP A 378 -13.14 -47.72 37.46
N THR A 379 -11.94 -48.16 37.06
CA THR A 379 -11.73 -49.46 36.40
C THR A 379 -11.91 -50.66 37.35
N ARG A 380 -12.64 -50.51 38.45
CA ARG A 380 -13.13 -51.60 39.30
C ARG A 380 -14.65 -51.74 39.35
N LEU A 381 -15.44 -50.84 38.75
CA LEU A 381 -16.89 -51.00 38.67
C LEU A 381 -17.38 -51.25 37.24
N ARG A 382 -17.33 -52.54 36.90
CA ARG A 382 -18.12 -53.26 35.88
C ARG A 382 -17.87 -52.89 34.41
N LYS A 383 -17.27 -53.86 33.69
CA LYS A 383 -17.35 -54.10 32.24
C LYS A 383 -18.78 -54.18 31.65
N LYS A 384 -19.84 -53.93 32.45
CA LYS A 384 -21.26 -53.88 32.09
C LYS A 384 -21.97 -52.96 33.10
N SER A 385 -22.11 -51.68 32.78
CA SER A 385 -22.88 -50.73 33.58
C SER A 385 -24.23 -50.46 32.90
N TYR A 386 -25.31 -50.76 33.63
CA TYR A 386 -26.69 -50.46 33.24
C TYR A 386 -27.15 -49.30 34.13
N LEU A 387 -27.47 -48.16 33.51
CA LEU A 387 -28.07 -47.02 34.21
C LEU A 387 -29.53 -46.88 33.76
N PRO A 388 -30.47 -46.67 34.69
CA PRO A 388 -31.83 -46.27 34.34
C PRO A 388 -31.82 -44.83 33.79
N MET A 389 -32.69 -44.56 32.83
CA MET A 389 -32.91 -43.21 32.30
C MET A 389 -33.62 -42.37 33.37
N THR A 390 -32.88 -41.53 34.11
CA THR A 390 -33.48 -40.48 34.94
C THR A 390 -33.66 -39.20 34.12
N PRO A 391 -34.64 -38.33 34.47
CA PRO A 391 -34.94 -37.10 33.73
C PRO A 391 -33.73 -36.15 33.55
N LEU A 392 -32.75 -36.22 34.45
CA LEU A 392 -31.51 -35.42 34.42
C LEU A 392 -30.68 -35.59 33.13
N PHE A 393 -30.76 -36.76 32.49
CA PHE A 393 -29.94 -37.07 31.30
C PHE A 393 -30.33 -36.22 30.07
N TRP A 394 -31.60 -35.81 29.98
CA TRP A 394 -32.09 -34.93 28.92
C TRP A 394 -31.70 -33.46 29.10
N GLU A 395 -31.29 -33.07 30.31
CA GLU A 395 -30.90 -31.70 30.66
C GLU A 395 -29.46 -31.40 30.24
N ILE A 396 -28.57 -32.39 30.37
CA ILE A 396 -27.15 -32.30 29.98
C ILE A 396 -26.97 -32.18 28.46
N LEU A 397 -27.82 -32.84 27.67
CA LEU A 397 -27.81 -32.71 26.20
C LEU A 397 -28.42 -31.38 25.70
N ARG A 398 -29.11 -30.63 26.57
CA ARG A 398 -29.73 -29.34 26.22
C ARG A 398 -28.77 -28.14 26.41
N HIS A 399 -27.70 -28.29 27.21
CA HIS A 399 -26.71 -27.23 27.46
C HIS A 399 -25.28 -27.80 27.44
N PRO A 400 -24.52 -27.68 26.32
CA PRO A 400 -23.21 -28.33 26.15
C PRO A 400 -22.05 -27.73 26.98
N GLY A 401 -22.32 -26.90 28.00
CA GLY A 401 -21.32 -25.98 28.56
C GLY A 401 -21.17 -25.91 30.08
N LEU A 402 -21.80 -26.80 30.86
CA LEU A 402 -21.65 -26.75 32.33
C LEU A 402 -20.51 -27.66 32.83
N PRO A 403 -19.57 -27.14 33.65
CA PRO A 403 -18.53 -27.96 34.27
C PRO A 403 -19.11 -28.76 35.44
N LEU A 404 -18.73 -30.03 35.53
CA LEU A 404 -19.09 -30.91 36.66
C LEU A 404 -18.19 -30.55 37.86
N SER A 405 -18.77 -30.07 38.96
CA SER A 405 -18.10 -30.07 40.27
C SER A 405 -18.37 -31.39 41.00
N ASN A 406 -17.28 -32.11 41.28
CA ASN A 406 -17.08 -33.32 42.11
C ASN A 406 -18.25 -34.27 42.37
#